data_AF-A0A6M9PQ46-F1
#
_entry.id   AF-A0A6M9PQ46-F1
#
_cell.length_a   1.000
_cell.length_b   1.000
_cell.length_c   1.000
_cell.angle_alpha   90.00
_cell.angle_beta   90.00
_cell.angle_gamma   90.00
#
_symmetry.space_group_name_H-M   'P 1'
#
loop_
_entity.id
_entity.type
_entity.pdbx_description
1 polymer ?
#
loop_
_entity_poly.entity_id
_entity_poly.type
_entity_poly.pdbx_seq_one_letter_code
_entity_poly.pdbx_strand_id
1 'polypeptide(L)'
;MKIYQSIVALSAGIFLLVCATPPSEFGVYRQSDGTVGVHAPKSAKDTEVQAAAAGECKKLGKRGATIVETRKTVNDRFPMTYIFVCNIY
;
A
#
# COMPACT_ATOMS: atom_id res chain seq x y z
N MET A 1 -15.29 2.97 -42.42
CA MET A 1 -15.81 3.40 -41.10
C MET A 1 -15.75 2.30 -40.03
N LYS A 2 -16.03 1.02 -40.33
CA LYS A 2 -15.99 -0.07 -39.32
C LYS A 2 -14.62 -0.28 -38.64
N ILE A 3 -13.53 -0.18 -39.39
CA ILE A 3 -12.16 -0.39 -38.86
C ILE A 3 -11.77 0.69 -37.83
N TYR A 4 -12.13 1.95 -38.08
CA TYR A 4 -11.87 3.05 -37.15
C TYR A 4 -12.64 2.91 -35.84
N GLN A 5 -13.91 2.44 -35.89
CA GLN A 5 -14.67 2.15 -34.68
C GLN A 5 -14.07 0.99 -33.88
N SER A 6 -13.58 -0.06 -34.55
CA SER A 6 -12.87 -1.15 -33.89
C SER A 6 -11.57 -0.69 -33.22
N ILE A 7 -10.79 0.19 -33.86
CA ILE A 7 -9.53 0.72 -33.30
C ILE A 7 -9.78 1.57 -32.06
N VAL A 8 -10.81 2.44 -32.08
CA VAL A 8 -11.17 3.28 -30.92
C VAL A 8 -11.72 2.45 -29.76
N ALA A 9 -12.49 1.40 -30.04
CA ALA A 9 -12.98 0.50 -28.99
C ALA A 9 -11.84 -0.31 -28.35
N LEU A 10 -10.85 -0.74 -29.13
CA LEU A 10 -9.71 -1.51 -28.64
C LEU A 10 -8.76 -0.67 -27.79
N SER A 11 -8.53 0.60 -28.17
CA SER A 11 -7.70 1.51 -27.38
C SER A 11 -8.37 1.88 -26.04
N ALA A 12 -9.68 2.08 -26.01
CA ALA A 12 -10.44 2.35 -24.79
C ALA A 12 -10.38 1.18 -23.77
N GLY A 13 -10.37 -0.07 -24.25
CA GLY A 13 -10.26 -1.25 -23.38
C GLY A 13 -8.91 -1.39 -22.67
N ILE A 14 -7.81 -0.97 -23.31
CA ILE A 14 -6.46 -1.07 -22.74
C ILE A 14 -6.26 -0.08 -21.58
N PHE A 15 -6.86 1.12 -21.65
CA PHE A 15 -6.77 2.12 -20.58
C PHE A 15 -7.43 1.66 -19.26
N LEU A 16 -8.43 0.77 -19.32
CA LEU A 16 -9.11 0.26 -18.13
C LEU A 16 -8.28 -0.77 -17.34
N LEU A 17 -7.28 -1.41 -17.96
CA LEU A 17 -6.42 -2.40 -17.30
C LEU A 17 -5.26 -1.77 -16.51
N VAL A 18 -4.92 -0.50 -16.78
CA VAL A 18 -3.81 0.20 -16.10
C VAL A 18 -4.20 0.76 -14.72
N CYS A 19 -5.51 0.78 -14.39
CA CYS A 19 -6.00 1.20 -13.07
C CYS A 19 -6.27 0.03 -12.12
N ALA A 20 -5.74 -1.16 -12.41
CA ALA A 20 -5.70 -2.24 -11.44
C ALA A 20 -4.71 -1.87 -10.33
N THR A 21 -5.20 -1.21 -9.27
CA THR A 21 -4.47 -1.10 -8.01
C THR A 21 -4.00 -2.51 -7.66
N PRO A 22 -2.68 -2.74 -7.51
CA PRO A 22 -2.21 -4.05 -7.07
C PRO A 22 -2.97 -4.38 -5.79
N PRO A 23 -3.48 -5.61 -5.62
CA PRO A 23 -4.05 -6.02 -4.36
C PRO A 23 -2.89 -5.97 -3.36
N SER A 24 -2.72 -4.85 -2.68
CA SER A 24 -1.73 -4.77 -1.63
C SER A 24 -2.21 -5.75 -0.58
N GLU A 25 -1.45 -6.82 -0.38
CA GLU A 25 -1.65 -7.72 0.76
C GLU A 25 -1.39 -6.99 2.09
N PHE A 26 -0.99 -5.73 2.02
CA PHE A 26 -0.79 -4.85 3.15
C PHE A 26 -2.00 -3.92 3.34
N GLY A 27 -2.56 -3.92 4.54
CA GLY A 27 -3.56 -2.94 4.96
C GLY A 27 -2.87 -1.79 5.67
N VAL A 28 -2.68 -0.66 4.99
CA VAL A 28 -2.02 0.50 5.60
C VAL A 28 -3.06 1.52 6.08
N TYR A 29 -2.89 2.03 7.29
CA TYR A 29 -3.75 3.04 7.88
C TYR A 29 -2.94 4.11 8.60
N ARG A 30 -3.51 5.32 8.71
CA ARG A 30 -2.93 6.42 9.47
C ARG A 30 -3.66 6.57 10.79
N GLN A 31 -2.90 6.64 11.87
CA GLN A 31 -3.42 6.87 13.21
C GLN A 31 -3.41 8.37 13.53
N SER A 32 -4.30 8.83 14.42
CA SER A 32 -4.48 10.25 14.74
C SER A 32 -3.28 10.91 15.41
N ASP A 33 -2.40 10.11 16.01
CA ASP A 33 -1.13 10.52 16.60
C ASP A 33 -0.01 10.78 15.56
N GLY A 34 -0.29 10.56 14.27
CA GLY A 34 0.67 10.73 13.19
C GLY A 34 1.50 9.48 12.88
N THR A 35 1.22 8.35 13.54
CA THR A 35 1.83 7.06 13.20
C THR A 35 1.11 6.39 12.02
N VAL A 36 1.81 5.47 11.35
CA VAL A 36 1.30 4.68 10.23
C VAL A 36 1.31 3.21 10.62
N GLY A 37 0.14 2.58 10.63
CA GLY A 37 0.00 1.15 10.86
C GLY A 37 -0.03 0.38 9.55
N VAL A 38 0.70 -0.73 9.48
CA VAL A 38 0.70 -1.66 8.35
C VAL A 38 0.30 -3.03 8.86
N HIS A 39 -0.88 -3.50 8.45
CA HIS A 39 -1.31 -4.88 8.56
C HIS A 39 -0.59 -5.72 7.51
N ALA A 40 0.06 -6.79 7.91
CA ALA A 40 0.86 -7.63 7.04
C ALA A 40 0.46 -9.11 7.15
N PRO A 41 0.53 -9.86 6.03
CA PRO A 41 0.36 -11.31 6.03
C PRO A 41 1.56 -11.97 6.71
N LYS A 42 1.40 -13.23 7.15
CA LYS A 42 2.44 -14.00 7.87
C LYS A 42 3.75 -14.15 7.08
N SER A 43 3.66 -14.13 5.75
CA SER A 43 4.78 -14.29 4.82
C SER A 43 5.49 -12.98 4.46
N ALA A 44 5.01 -11.84 4.97
CA ALA A 44 5.57 -10.55 4.64
C ALA A 44 7.00 -10.39 5.15
N LYS A 45 7.86 -9.80 4.32
CA LYS A 45 9.19 -9.36 4.74
C LYS A 45 9.09 -7.98 5.37
N ASP A 46 9.85 -7.74 6.44
CA ASP A 46 9.88 -6.44 7.11
C ASP A 46 10.24 -5.28 6.15
N THR A 47 11.03 -5.57 5.10
CA THR A 47 11.37 -4.59 4.04
C THR A 47 10.17 -4.14 3.22
N GLU A 48 9.21 -5.04 2.96
CA GLU A 48 7.99 -4.73 2.19
C GLU A 48 7.01 -3.92 3.05
N VAL A 49 6.89 -4.30 4.32
CA VAL A 49 6.10 -3.57 5.32
C VAL A 49 6.65 -2.14 5.49
N GLN A 50 7.98 -1.99 5.58
CA GLN A 50 8.63 -0.68 5.67
C GLN A 50 8.44 0.14 4.40
N ALA A 51 8.51 -0.46 3.21
CA ALA A 51 8.26 0.25 1.95
C ALA A 51 6.81 0.76 1.86
N ALA A 52 5.83 -0.04 2.31
CA ALA A 52 4.44 0.35 2.39
C ALA A 52 4.23 1.53 3.37
N ALA A 53 4.85 1.48 4.54
CA ALA A 53 4.82 2.58 5.50
C ALA A 53 5.51 3.85 4.97
N ALA A 54 6.67 3.73 4.33
CA ALA A 54 7.40 4.84 3.73
C ALA A 54 6.58 5.53 2.62
N GLY A 55 5.81 4.75 1.84
CA GLY A 55 4.87 5.27 0.85
C GLY A 55 3.82 6.20 1.46
N GLU A 56 3.23 5.81 2.60
CA GLU A 56 2.27 6.66 3.31
C GLU A 56 2.94 7.85 4.02
N CYS A 57 4.11 7.64 4.64
CA CYS A 57 4.89 8.74 5.23
C CYS A 57 5.28 9.79 4.19
N LYS A 58 5.57 9.38 2.95
CA LYS A 58 5.84 10.29 1.83
C LYS A 58 4.65 11.18 1.47
N LYS A 59 3.41 10.66 1.58
CA LYS A 59 2.19 11.47 1.41
C LYS A 59 2.05 12.53 2.50
N LEU A 60 2.64 12.30 3.68
CA LEU A 60 2.72 13.26 4.79
C LEU A 60 3.92 14.22 4.68
N GLY A 61 4.72 14.13 3.60
CA GLY A 61 5.93 14.94 3.41
C GLY A 61 7.14 14.48 4.24
N LYS A 62 7.11 13.25 4.76
CA LYS A 62 8.20 12.62 5.53
C LYS A 62 8.89 11.55 4.66
N ARG A 63 10.21 11.37 4.79
CA ARG A 63 10.98 10.47 3.89
C ARG A 63 11.20 9.07 4.44
N GLY A 64 11.17 8.90 5.75
CA GLY A 64 11.40 7.63 6.41
C GLY A 64 10.22 7.17 7.25
N ALA A 65 10.23 5.87 7.53
CA ALA A 65 9.32 5.19 8.43
C ALA A 65 10.16 4.28 9.34
N THR A 66 10.05 4.47 10.64
CA THR A 66 10.75 3.65 11.65
C THR A 66 9.74 2.85 12.45
N ILE A 67 9.96 1.54 12.57
CA ILE A 67 9.10 0.65 13.37
C ILE A 67 9.21 1.05 14.84
N VAL A 68 8.06 1.35 15.43
CA VAL A 68 7.94 1.62 16.87
C VAL A 68 7.41 0.38 17.57
N GLU A 69 6.46 -0.30 16.96
CA GLU A 69 5.81 -1.43 17.61
C GLU A 69 5.32 -2.46 16.61
N THR A 70 5.45 -3.73 16.99
CA THR A 70 4.90 -4.85 16.24
C THR A 70 3.93 -5.59 17.14
N ARG A 71 2.66 -5.68 16.73
CA ARG A 71 1.62 -6.38 17.47
C ARG A 71 1.03 -7.52 16.64
N LYS A 72 0.70 -8.61 17.31
CA LYS A 72 -0.12 -9.67 16.71
C LYS A 72 -1.58 -9.23 16.68
N THR A 73 -2.28 -9.51 15.60
CA THR A 73 -3.73 -9.30 15.54
C THR A 73 -4.47 -10.62 15.74
N VAL A 74 -5.77 -10.51 16.01
CA VAL A 74 -6.69 -11.65 16.08
C VAL A 74 -7.18 -12.06 14.68
N ASN A 75 -6.80 -11.32 13.63
CA ASN A 75 -7.25 -11.56 12.27
C ASN A 75 -6.31 -12.51 11.53
N ASP A 76 -6.82 -13.68 11.13
CA ASP A 76 -6.04 -14.70 10.43
C ASP A 76 -5.46 -14.23 9.10
N ARG A 77 -6.14 -13.28 8.42
CA ARG A 77 -5.66 -12.71 7.16
C ARG A 77 -4.45 -11.79 7.33
N PHE A 78 -4.36 -11.08 8.46
CA PHE A 78 -3.26 -10.15 8.77
C PHE A 78 -2.77 -10.36 10.20
N PRO A 79 -2.05 -11.46 10.46
CA PRO A 79 -1.69 -11.85 11.82
C PRO A 79 -0.74 -10.87 12.50
N MET A 80 -0.11 -9.97 11.74
CA MET A 80 0.85 -8.98 12.23
C MET A 80 0.43 -7.56 11.85
N THR A 81 0.60 -6.63 12.78
CA THR A 81 0.51 -5.19 12.55
C THR A 81 1.79 -4.53 12.99
N TYR A 82 2.32 -3.68 12.14
CA TYR A 82 3.53 -2.91 12.39
C TYR A 82 3.15 -1.44 12.46
N ILE A 83 3.49 -0.78 13.55
CA ILE A 83 3.27 0.65 13.75
C ILE A 83 4.58 1.36 13.48
N PHE A 84 4.54 2.30 12.56
CA PHE A 84 5.67 3.12 12.16
C PHE A 84 5.47 4.57 12.57
N VAL A 85 6.54 5.22 13.00
CA VAL A 85 6.60 6.68 13.08
C VAL A 85 7.26 7.21 11.82
N CYS A 86 6.61 8.20 11.20
CA CYS A 86 7.16 8.90 10.06
C CYS A 86 8.22 9.91 10.51
N ASN A 87 9.41 9.82 9.93
CA ASN A 87 10.53 10.72 10.20
C ASN A 87 11.09 11.36 8.91
N ILE A 88 11.93 12.37 9.08
CA ILE A 88 12.44 13.19 7.97
C ILE A 88 13.67 12.54 7.30
N TYR A 89 14.25 11.52 7.94
CA TYR A 89 15.52 10.89 7.57
C TYR A 89 15.35 9.70 6.64
#